data_AF-A0A2D4EZ09-F1
#
_entry.id   AF-A0A2D4EZ09-F1
#
_cell.length_a   1.000
_cell.length_b   1.000
_cell.length_c   1.000
_cell.angle_alpha   90.00
_cell.angle_beta   90.00
_cell.angle_gamma   90.00
#
_symmetry.space_group_name_H-M   'P 1'
#
loop_
_entity.id
_entity.type
_entity.pdbx_description
1 polymer ?
#
loop_
_entity_poly.entity_id
_entity_poly.type
_entity_poly.pdbx_seq_one_letter_code
_entity_poly.pdbx_strand_id
1 'polypeptide(L)'
;GNNDVNEMELVFAEEKYNRAGQLEKVIELLTGGVQMPVTNDNKILYLNLLAQYRLANQVREEVEHFLKGLNELVPENLLAIFDENELELLMCGTGDINVCDFKAHAVVVGGSWHFREKVMRWFWTVVSS
;
A
#
# COMPACT_ATOMS: atom_id res chain seq x y z
N GLY A 1 -16.77 -3.18 1.31
CA GLY A 1 -16.69 -3.35 -0.14
C GLY A 1 -16.98 -4.79 -0.49
N ASN A 2 -18.25 -5.13 -0.73
CA ASN A 2 -18.65 -6.46 -1.14
C ASN A 2 -19.39 -6.36 -2.48
N ASN A 3 -18.73 -5.74 -3.46
CA ASN A 3 -19.26 -5.68 -4.81
C ASN A 3 -19.02 -7.04 -5.47
N ASP A 4 -20.03 -7.53 -6.18
CA ASP A 4 -19.93 -8.74 -6.99
C ASP A 4 -19.02 -8.43 -8.19
N VAL A 5 -18.02 -9.29 -8.41
CA VAL A 5 -17.03 -9.13 -9.50
C VAL A 5 -17.35 -10.01 -10.72
N ASN A 6 -18.37 -10.86 -10.64
CA ASN A 6 -18.68 -11.83 -11.69
C ASN A 6 -19.06 -11.15 -13.03
N GLU A 7 -19.61 -9.93 -12.99
CA GLU A 7 -19.98 -9.15 -14.17
C GLU A 7 -18.85 -8.22 -14.67
N MET A 8 -17.69 -8.21 -14.00
CA MET A 8 -16.59 -7.31 -14.35
C MET A 8 -15.67 -7.86 -15.45
N GLU A 9 -15.91 -9.11 -15.90
CA GLU A 9 -15.13 -9.79 -16.95
C GLU A 9 -13.60 -9.79 -16.69
N LEU A 10 -13.22 -9.74 -15.41
CA LEU A 10 -11.83 -9.75 -15.00
C LEU A 10 -11.24 -11.15 -15.16
N VAL A 11 -9.97 -11.21 -15.58
CA VAL A 11 -9.16 -12.43 -15.62
C VAL A 11 -7.88 -12.22 -14.82
N PHE A 12 -7.14 -13.29 -14.53
CA PHE A 12 -5.86 -13.23 -13.81
C PHE A 12 -4.71 -12.74 -14.72
N ALA A 13 -4.90 -11.59 -15.34
CA ALA A 13 -3.91 -10.90 -16.15
C ALA A 13 -4.03 -9.37 -16.01
N GLU A 14 -2.94 -8.66 -16.27
CA GLU A 14 -2.90 -7.20 -16.34
C GLU A 14 -2.60 -6.75 -17.77
N GLU A 15 -3.42 -5.84 -18.30
CA GLU A 15 -3.21 -5.18 -19.58
C GLU A 15 -2.35 -3.92 -19.40
N LYS A 16 -1.23 -3.85 -20.13
CA LYS A 16 -0.39 -2.67 -20.20
C LYS A 16 -0.66 -1.90 -21.48
N TYR A 17 -0.91 -0.61 -21.32
CA TYR A 17 -1.15 0.33 -22.40
C TYR A 17 0.03 1.29 -22.52
N ASN A 18 0.43 1.59 -23.76
CA ASN A 18 1.48 2.57 -24.01
C ASN A 18 0.95 4.01 -23.84
N ARG A 19 1.83 5.01 -23.96
CA ARG A 19 1.47 6.43 -23.84
C ARG A 19 0.45 6.92 -24.90
N ALA A 20 0.29 6.17 -25.98
CA ALA A 20 -0.70 6.45 -27.03
C ALA A 20 -2.05 5.76 -26.78
N GLY A 21 -2.20 5.04 -25.65
CA GLY A 21 -3.43 4.34 -25.28
C GLY A 21 -3.64 3.01 -26.01
N GLN A 22 -2.62 2.48 -26.68
CA GLN A 22 -2.70 1.19 -27.36
C GLN A 22 -2.27 0.05 -26.44
N LEU A 23 -2.97 -1.08 -26.51
CA LEU A 23 -2.59 -2.29 -25.80
C LEU A 23 -1.20 -2.74 -26.24
N GLU A 24 -0.25 -2.69 -25.33
CA GLU A 24 1.15 -3.03 -25.56
C GLU A 24 1.43 -4.48 -25.18
N LYS A 25 0.89 -4.92 -24.04
CA LYS A 25 1.16 -6.27 -23.52
C LYS A 25 0.05 -6.72 -22.58
N VAL A 26 -0.22 -8.03 -22.60
CA VAL A 26 -1.01 -8.71 -21.56
C VAL A 26 -0.06 -9.54 -20.71
N ILE A 27 -0.13 -9.37 -19.39
CA ILE A 27 0.78 -10.01 -18.45
C ILE A 27 -0.03 -10.92 -17.53
N GLU A 28 0.19 -12.21 -17.64
CA GLU A 28 -0.43 -13.20 -16.77
C GLU A 28 0.08 -13.07 -15.33
N LEU A 29 -0.85 -12.98 -14.38
CA LEU A 29 -0.55 -12.95 -12.94
C LEU A 29 -0.21 -14.34 -12.40
N LEU A 30 -0.69 -15.38 -13.09
CA LEU A 30 -0.41 -16.80 -12.86
C LEU A 30 -0.46 -17.52 -14.20
N THR A 31 0.19 -18.68 -14.31
CA THR A 31 0.21 -19.46 -15.56
C THR A 31 -1.19 -19.81 -16.06
N GLY A 32 -1.54 -19.37 -17.27
CA GLY A 32 -2.88 -19.53 -17.84
C GLY A 32 -3.93 -18.58 -17.27
N GLY A 33 -3.49 -17.52 -16.59
CA GLY A 33 -4.34 -16.55 -15.91
C GLY A 33 -5.29 -15.80 -16.83
N VAL A 34 -4.95 -15.63 -18.12
CA VAL A 34 -5.86 -15.03 -19.11
C VAL A 34 -7.15 -15.83 -19.29
N GLN A 35 -7.12 -17.15 -19.07
CA GLN A 35 -8.29 -18.03 -19.21
C GLN A 35 -9.03 -18.27 -17.88
N MET A 36 -8.52 -17.71 -16.78
CA MET A 36 -9.11 -17.88 -15.46
C MET A 36 -9.92 -16.62 -15.12
N PRO A 37 -11.27 -16.72 -15.04
CA PRO A 37 -12.08 -15.59 -14.61
C PRO A 37 -11.93 -15.32 -13.11
N VAL A 38 -11.99 -14.04 -12.75
CA VAL A 38 -12.06 -13.62 -11.36
C VAL A 38 -13.51 -13.72 -10.89
N THR A 39 -13.71 -14.42 -9.79
CA THR A 39 -15.00 -14.66 -9.14
C THR A 39 -14.96 -14.14 -7.71
N ASN A 40 -16.11 -14.08 -7.04
CA ASN A 40 -16.15 -13.69 -5.62
C ASN A 40 -15.33 -14.60 -4.70
N ASP A 41 -15.13 -15.86 -5.09
CA ASP A 41 -14.38 -16.85 -4.30
C ASP A 41 -12.87 -16.66 -4.45
N ASN A 42 -12.39 -16.18 -5.61
CA ASN A 42 -10.96 -16.05 -5.91
C ASN A 42 -10.46 -14.59 -5.98
N LYS A 43 -11.33 -13.59 -5.82
CA LYS A 43 -10.96 -12.16 -5.93
C LYS A 43 -9.86 -11.72 -4.97
N ILE A 44 -9.77 -12.31 -3.78
CA ILE A 44 -8.69 -12.00 -2.83
C ILE A 44 -7.33 -12.49 -3.37
N LEU A 45 -7.29 -13.66 -4.00
CA LEU A 45 -6.10 -14.17 -4.66
C LEU A 45 -5.69 -13.26 -5.82
N TYR A 46 -6.67 -12.83 -6.63
CA TYR A 46 -6.43 -11.87 -7.71
C TYR A 46 -5.79 -10.57 -7.19
N LEU A 47 -6.34 -9.98 -6.12
CA LEU A 47 -5.79 -8.77 -5.51
C LEU A 47 -4.36 -8.97 -4.99
N ASN A 48 -4.08 -10.09 -4.34
CA ASN A 48 -2.74 -10.39 -3.83
C ASN A 48 -1.72 -10.53 -4.96
N LEU A 49 -2.06 -11.25 -6.04
CA LEU A 49 -1.18 -11.41 -7.19
C LEU A 49 -0.99 -10.10 -7.96
N LEU A 50 -2.04 -9.29 -8.08
CA LEU A 50 -1.96 -7.96 -8.68
C LEU A 50 -1.05 -7.03 -7.85
N ALA A 51 -1.17 -7.06 -6.51
CA ALA A 51 -0.29 -6.31 -5.61
C ALA A 51 1.16 -6.78 -5.74
N GLN A 52 1.41 -8.09 -5.70
CA GLN A 52 2.76 -8.65 -5.89
C GLN A 52 3.35 -8.22 -7.24
N TYR A 53 2.55 -8.27 -8.30
CA TYR A 53 3.01 -7.87 -9.62
C TYR A 53 3.37 -6.38 -9.67
N ARG A 54 2.49 -5.49 -9.20
CA ARG A 54 2.66 -4.03 -9.27
C ARG A 54 3.71 -3.49 -8.30
N LEU A 55 3.83 -4.05 -7.11
CA LEU A 55 4.66 -3.51 -6.02
C LEU A 55 6.01 -4.21 -5.88
N ALA A 56 6.13 -5.48 -6.29
CA ALA A 56 7.36 -6.26 -6.10
C ALA A 56 7.98 -6.70 -7.44
N ASN A 57 7.23 -7.39 -8.30
CA ASN A 57 7.81 -8.00 -9.51
C ASN A 57 8.35 -6.96 -10.50
N GLN A 58 7.70 -5.79 -10.59
CA GLN A 58 8.13 -4.73 -11.50
C GLN A 58 9.45 -4.04 -11.12
N VAL A 59 9.86 -4.14 -9.85
CA VAL A 59 11.06 -3.48 -9.31
C VAL A 59 12.04 -4.49 -8.69
N ARG A 60 11.88 -5.77 -9.05
CA ARG A 60 12.57 -6.89 -8.39
C ARG A 60 14.08 -6.76 -8.50
N GLU A 61 14.59 -6.43 -9.69
CA GLU A 61 16.03 -6.32 -9.92
C GLU A 61 16.63 -5.14 -9.14
N GLU A 62 15.93 -4.01 -9.11
CA GLU A 62 16.34 -2.81 -8.38
C GLU A 62 16.40 -3.07 -6.87
N VAL A 63 15.37 -3.74 -6.33
CA VAL A 63 15.31 -4.13 -4.92
C VAL A 63 16.39 -5.15 -4.57
N GLU A 64 16.64 -6.15 -5.42
CA GLU A 64 17.70 -7.14 -5.20
C GLU A 64 19.09 -6.49 -5.13
N HIS A 65 19.39 -5.56 -6.03
CA HIS A 65 20.68 -4.83 -6.00
C HIS A 65 20.77 -3.90 -4.79
N PHE A 66 19.69 -3.23 -4.42
CA PHE A 66 19.65 -2.41 -3.21
C PHE A 66 19.92 -3.24 -1.96
N LEU A 67 19.22 -4.37 -1.80
CA LEU A 67 19.41 -5.29 -0.67
C LEU A 67 20.81 -5.87 -0.63
N LYS A 68 21.41 -6.18 -1.79
CA LYS A 68 22.80 -6.64 -1.85
C LYS A 68 23.76 -5.61 -1.25
N GLY A 69 23.64 -4.34 -1.63
CA GLY A 69 24.47 -3.27 -1.08
C GLY A 69 24.22 -3.01 0.40
N LEU A 70 22.95 -3.06 0.82
CA LEU A 70 22.58 -2.93 2.23
C LEU A 70 23.17 -4.06 3.08
N ASN A 71 23.08 -5.30 2.60
CA ASN A 71 23.57 -6.51 3.27
C ASN A 71 25.10 -6.57 3.40
N GLU A 72 25.85 -5.81 2.60
CA GLU A 72 27.30 -5.64 2.79
C GLU A 72 27.64 -4.84 4.06
N LEU A 73 26.72 -4.00 4.53
CA LEU A 73 26.90 -3.14 5.72
C LEU A 73 26.11 -3.66 6.93
N VAL A 74 24.87 -4.09 6.71
CA VAL A 74 23.92 -4.51 7.74
C VAL A 74 23.40 -5.90 7.39
N PRO A 75 23.77 -6.94 8.15
CA PRO A 75 23.26 -8.30 7.91
C PRO A 75 21.73 -8.38 7.95
N GLU A 76 21.14 -9.05 6.97
CA GLU A 76 19.68 -9.20 6.80
C GLU A 76 18.95 -9.71 8.05
N ASN A 77 19.58 -10.63 8.79
CA ASN A 77 19.00 -11.20 10.01
C ASN A 77 18.79 -10.18 11.14
N LEU A 78 19.51 -9.04 11.10
CA LEU A 78 19.32 -7.95 12.06
C LEU A 78 18.14 -7.05 11.68
N LEU A 79 17.78 -7.00 10.40
CA LEU A 79 16.61 -6.25 9.93
C LEU A 79 15.32 -7.08 10.07
N ALA A 80 15.41 -8.40 10.00
CA ALA A 80 14.28 -9.31 10.06
C ALA A 80 13.48 -9.32 11.39
N ILE A 81 13.98 -8.66 12.44
CA ILE A 81 13.27 -8.53 13.72
C ILE A 81 12.30 -7.34 13.75
N PHE A 82 12.42 -6.42 12.78
CA PHE A 82 11.59 -5.22 12.67
C PHE A 82 10.45 -5.45 11.68
N ASP A 83 9.27 -4.92 11.99
CA ASP A 83 8.21 -4.77 10.99
C ASP A 83 8.49 -3.58 10.03
N GLU A 84 7.63 -3.37 9.03
CA GLU A 84 7.81 -2.31 8.04
C GLU A 84 7.83 -0.89 8.64
N ASN A 85 7.05 -0.64 9.70
CA ASN A 85 6.96 0.68 10.33
C ASN A 85 8.19 0.93 11.23
N GLU A 86 8.64 -0.10 11.94
CA GLU A 86 9.84 -0.03 12.77
C GLU A 86 11.11 0.13 11.92
N LEU A 87 11.18 -0.55 10.77
CA LEU A 87 12.30 -0.39 9.84
C LEU A 87 12.34 1.01 9.24
N GLU A 88 11.17 1.57 8.87
CA GLU A 88 11.05 2.97 8.46
C GLU A 88 11.55 3.91 9.57
N LEU A 89 11.08 3.71 10.80
CA LEU A 89 11.52 4.52 11.94
C LEU A 89 13.03 4.43 12.19
N LEU A 90 13.60 3.23 12.06
CA LEU A 90 15.04 3.00 12.23
C LEU A 90 15.86 3.74 11.17
N MET A 91 15.42 3.73 9.91
CA MET A 91 16.16 4.34 8.79
C MET A 91 15.94 5.84 8.67
N CYS A 92 14.70 6.29 8.85
CA CYS A 92 14.27 7.66 8.59
C CYS A 92 14.14 8.51 9.86
N GLY A 93 14.12 7.88 11.04
CA GLY A 93 13.87 8.52 12.32
C GLY A 93 12.41 8.92 12.52
N THR A 94 12.11 9.51 13.68
CA THR A 94 10.84 10.20 13.88
C THR A 94 10.84 11.48 13.06
N GLY A 95 9.98 11.58 12.05
CA GLY A 95 9.73 12.85 11.39
C GLY A 95 9.17 13.88 12.39
N ASP A 96 9.58 15.15 12.25
CA ASP A 96 9.03 16.23 13.06
C ASP A 96 7.62 16.60 12.55
N ILE A 97 6.58 16.05 13.20
CA ILE A 97 5.19 16.39 12.90
C ILE A 97 4.87 17.73 13.56
N ASN A 98 4.62 18.76 12.75
CA ASN A 98 4.14 20.03 13.25
C ASN A 98 2.65 19.94 13.63
N VAL A 99 2.37 19.86 14.92
CA VAL A 99 1.00 19.72 15.45
C VAL A 99 0.12 20.93 15.10
N CYS A 100 0.69 22.13 15.03
CA CYS A 100 -0.07 23.32 14.61
C CYS A 100 -0.50 23.21 13.15
N ASP A 101 0.40 22.75 12.27
CA ASP A 101 0.12 22.54 10.86
C ASP A 101 -0.92 21.43 10.65
N PHE A 102 -0.77 20.31 11.37
CA PHE A 102 -1.73 19.21 11.33
C PHE A 102 -3.13 19.67 11.74
N LYS A 103 -3.23 20.44 12.82
CA LYS A 103 -4.51 20.98 13.29
C LYS A 103 -5.11 22.00 12.33
N ALA A 104 -4.30 22.86 11.71
CA ALA A 104 -4.76 23.87 10.77
C ALA A 104 -5.39 23.26 9.50
N HIS A 105 -4.92 22.07 9.09
CA HIS A 105 -5.35 21.42 7.86
C HIS A 105 -6.30 20.21 8.08
N ALA A 106 -6.64 19.89 9.33
CA ALA A 106 -7.59 18.84 9.65
C ALA A 106 -9.05 19.34 9.64
N VAL A 107 -9.92 18.68 8.86
CA VAL A 107 -11.37 18.98 8.83
C VAL A 107 -12.16 17.95 9.64
N VAL A 108 -12.88 18.41 10.66
CA VAL A 108 -13.75 17.56 11.49
C VAL A 108 -15.14 17.41 10.85
N VAL A 109 -15.41 16.25 10.26
CA VAL A 109 -16.69 15.91 9.61
C VAL A 109 -17.63 15.19 10.58
N GLY A 110 -18.90 15.59 10.64
CA GLY A 110 -19.92 14.95 11.49
C GLY A 110 -19.72 15.12 13.01
N GLY A 111 -20.39 14.30 13.82
CA GLY A 111 -20.24 14.30 15.28
C GLY A 111 -21.16 15.25 16.05
N SER A 112 -21.45 14.88 17.31
CA SER A 112 -22.29 15.65 18.22
C SER A 112 -21.59 16.92 18.72
N TRP A 113 -22.36 17.84 19.32
CA TRP A 113 -21.80 19.04 19.95
C TRP A 113 -20.74 18.70 21.01
N HIS A 114 -21.00 17.69 21.85
CA HIS A 114 -20.05 17.23 22.86
C HIS A 114 -18.73 16.72 22.25
N PHE A 115 -18.82 15.99 21.13
CA PHE A 115 -17.65 15.49 20.41
C PHE A 115 -16.78 16.63 19.86
N ARG A 116 -17.42 17.63 19.23
CA ARG A 116 -16.71 18.78 18.64
C ARG A 116 -16.10 19.70 19.71
N GLU A 117 -16.81 19.97 20.79
CA GLU A 117 -16.37 20.95 21.79
C GLU A 117 -15.45 20.38 22.88
N LYS A 118 -15.65 19.12 23.28
CA LYS A 118 -14.89 18.50 24.37
C LYS A 118 -13.88 17.47 23.86
N VAL A 119 -14.35 16.47 23.14
CA VAL A 119 -13.50 15.34 22.72
C VAL A 119 -12.38 15.81 21.78
N MET A 120 -12.69 16.67 20.80
CA MET A 120 -11.66 17.22 19.91
C MET A 120 -10.65 18.11 20.63
N ARG A 121 -11.08 18.84 21.67
CA ARG A 121 -10.14 19.62 22.49
C ARG A 121 -9.18 18.73 23.24
N TRP A 122 -9.67 17.63 23.82
CA TRP A 122 -8.83 16.63 24.49
C TRP A 122 -7.90 15.92 23.51
N PHE A 123 -8.39 15.54 22.34
CA PHE A 123 -7.57 14.94 21.28
C PHE A 123 -6.36 15.82 20.97
N TRP A 124 -6.56 17.10 20.67
CA TRP A 124 -5.44 18.01 20.39
C TRP A 124 -4.56 18.28 21.61
N THR A 125 -5.09 18.17 22.83
CA THR A 125 -4.27 18.27 24.05
C THR A 125 -3.31 17.08 24.17
N VAL A 126 -3.79 15.86 23.85
CA VAL A 126 -2.97 14.63 23.86
C VAL A 126 -1.98 14.60 22.68
N VAL A 127 -2.37 15.09 21.50
CA VAL A 127 -1.46 15.14 20.34
C VAL A 127 -0.34 16.16 20.55
N SER A 128 -0.57 17.20 21.36
CA SER A 128 0.42 18.22 21.70
C SER A 128 1.21 17.94 22.98
N SER A 129 0.96 16.83 23.68
CA SER A 129 1.59 16.52 24.97
C SER A 129 2.93 15.81 24.85
#